data_AF-K3WW71-F1
#
_entry.id   AF-K3WW71-F1
#
_cell.length_a   1.000
_cell.length_b   1.000
_cell.length_c   1.000
_cell.angle_alpha   90.00
_cell.angle_beta   90.00
_cell.angle_gamma   90.00
#
_symmetry.space_group_name_H-M   'P 1'
#
loop_
_entity.id
_entity.type
_entity.pdbx_description
1 polymer ?
#
loop_
_entity_poly.entity_id
_entity_poly.type
_entity_poly.pdbx_seq_one_letter_code
_entity_poly.pdbx_strand_id
1 'polypeptide(L)'
;MGQYCLFCMGNKLGKKKKSNQVIMGGDVTSTQTRRKVTLPPGYSQLHWMRLTQSGKDLSGLRGAPPRRKILMAEVNQHNTEEDCWSVLDGKVYNITPYMRFHPGGIPYLMMSAGGDCTDLFNEYHPWVNAHGMLDKCYIGELDPDSVVAKEGDAASSKFALDKNEWRAFKLLSKQRVANMTVKFTFELPMKKYLGLEIPGQHLKIRATINGKVIERAYTPSSKFTQAGSFDLLIKLYPDGHMSQYLESLDVGATIEMLGPQGVIGYASPGKITRGKTTQDATHLVMIAGGSGITPMLQLIRAVFESLNDASRITLIYSNKSLDHIIALDQLEPLASIYPAKFKLYHILSTGSADDKSALGTSLVGRLDKALLQEYMPDVSPSVGVFVCGPPKFEDAITGHLSEIGFDDSQVYLF
;
A
#
# COMPACT_ATOMS: atom_id res chain seq x y z
N MET A 1 -8.13 -26.74 35.44
CA MET A 1 -7.91 -26.57 36.89
C MET A 1 -6.73 -25.64 37.11
N GLY A 2 -6.94 -24.56 37.87
CA GLY A 2 -5.94 -24.01 38.81
C GLY A 2 -4.75 -23.18 38.30
N GLN A 3 -4.95 -21.87 38.21
CA GLN A 3 -4.31 -20.83 39.06
C GLN A 3 -2.77 -20.69 39.21
N TYR A 4 -2.35 -19.43 38.98
CA TYR A 4 -1.41 -18.56 39.71
C TYR A 4 0.11 -18.80 39.73
N CYS A 5 0.80 -17.95 38.96
CA CYS A 5 1.69 -16.84 39.39
C CYS A 5 2.40 -16.95 40.77
N LEU A 6 3.73 -16.95 40.72
CA LEU A 6 4.71 -16.69 41.79
C LEU A 6 6.01 -16.31 41.03
N PHE A 7 6.67 -15.15 41.15
CA PHE A 7 7.29 -14.57 42.34
C PHE A 7 7.68 -13.11 42.04
N CYS A 8 7.34 -12.19 42.96
CA CYS A 8 8.11 -10.99 43.26
C CYS A 8 8.76 -11.23 44.62
N MET A 9 10.10 -11.21 44.69
CA MET A 9 10.83 -10.91 45.92
C MET A 9 12.03 -10.05 45.55
N GLY A 10 12.13 -8.91 46.23
CA GLY A 10 13.05 -7.85 45.88
C GLY A 10 14.43 -7.97 46.51
N ASN A 11 15.23 -6.94 46.27
CA ASN A 11 16.26 -6.54 47.21
C ASN A 11 16.38 -5.02 47.22
N LYS A 12 16.26 -4.44 48.42
CA LYS A 12 16.63 -3.05 48.71
C LYS A 12 18.11 -3.03 49.07
N LEU A 13 18.83 -1.97 48.66
CA LEU A 13 19.51 -1.01 49.54
C LEU A 13 20.46 -0.12 48.74
N GLY A 14 20.47 1.18 49.06
CA GLY A 14 21.52 2.12 48.64
C GLY A 14 21.02 3.52 48.24
N LYS A 15 20.71 4.38 49.22
CA LYS A 15 20.52 5.82 49.01
C LYS A 15 21.87 6.52 48.81
N LYS A 16 22.02 7.35 47.77
CA LYS A 16 22.81 8.61 47.81
C LYS A 16 22.13 9.68 46.93
N LYS A 17 21.95 10.88 47.50
CA LYS A 17 21.49 12.11 46.83
C LYS A 17 22.68 12.76 46.09
N LYS A 18 22.47 13.28 44.87
CA LYS A 18 22.52 14.73 44.53
C LYS A 18 22.54 14.99 43.01
N SER A 19 21.95 16.15 42.68
CA SER A 19 22.17 17.07 41.56
C SER A 19 21.77 16.72 40.13
N ASN A 20 20.94 17.61 39.58
CA ASN A 20 20.64 17.83 38.16
C ASN A 20 21.91 17.91 37.29
N GLN A 21 21.89 17.25 36.15
CA GLN A 21 22.44 17.74 34.89
C GLN A 21 21.78 17.03 33.71
N VAL A 22 21.34 17.82 32.74
CA VAL A 22 20.77 17.43 31.45
C VAL A 22 21.91 16.99 30.53
N ILE A 23 21.86 15.76 30.01
CA ILE A 23 22.54 15.38 28.75
C ILE A 23 21.66 14.35 28.01
N MET A 24 21.41 14.64 26.73
CA MET A 24 20.68 13.81 25.76
C MET A 24 21.49 12.59 25.32
N GLY A 25 20.82 11.45 25.12
CA GLY A 25 21.35 10.33 24.34
C GLY A 25 20.73 8.98 24.73
N GLY A 26 20.14 8.27 23.76
CA GLY A 26 19.81 6.85 23.90
C GLY A 26 18.59 6.38 23.12
N ASP A 27 18.86 5.76 21.97
CA ASP A 27 18.16 4.68 21.28
C ASP A 27 16.61 4.56 21.35
N VAL A 28 15.98 4.57 20.17
CA VAL A 28 14.60 4.08 20.01
C VAL A 28 14.56 3.04 18.90
N THR A 29 14.82 1.79 19.27
CA THR A 29 14.25 0.63 18.56
C THR A 29 12.74 0.59 18.84
N SER A 30 11.93 1.12 17.94
CA SER A 30 10.46 1.02 18.03
C SER A 30 9.96 -0.08 17.09
N THR A 31 9.88 -1.30 17.60
CA THR A 31 8.92 -2.30 17.13
C THR A 31 7.52 -1.66 17.17
N GLN A 32 6.89 -1.42 16.01
CA GLN A 32 5.49 -1.01 15.96
C GLN A 32 4.60 -2.18 16.39
N THR A 33 4.45 -2.35 17.70
CA THR A 33 3.31 -3.04 18.29
C THR A 33 2.04 -2.35 17.79
N ARG A 34 1.09 -3.10 17.19
CA ARG A 34 -0.27 -2.61 16.91
C ARG A 34 -0.74 -1.79 18.11
N ARG A 35 -0.86 -0.47 17.95
CA ARG A 35 -1.33 0.41 19.03
C ARG A 35 -2.74 -0.03 19.38
N LYS A 36 -2.89 -0.76 20.49
CA LYS A 36 -4.20 -1.09 21.05
C LYS A 36 -4.88 0.24 21.37
N VAL A 37 -6.02 0.50 20.73
CA VAL A 37 -6.87 1.63 21.10
C VAL A 37 -7.28 1.43 22.55
N THR A 38 -6.97 2.40 23.40
CA THR A 38 -7.40 2.36 24.79
C THR A 38 -8.86 2.78 24.84
N LEU A 39 -9.74 1.85 25.17
CA LEU A 39 -11.16 2.14 25.35
C LEU A 39 -11.34 3.09 26.55
N PRO A 40 -12.27 4.05 26.47
CA PRO A 40 -12.58 4.91 27.62
C PRO A 40 -12.99 4.07 28.85
N PRO A 41 -12.76 4.56 30.07
CA PRO A 41 -13.25 3.90 31.29
C PRO A 41 -14.75 3.61 31.18
N GLY A 42 -15.14 2.36 31.46
CA GLY A 42 -16.55 1.91 31.36
C GLY A 42 -16.96 1.27 30.03
N TYR A 43 -16.04 1.09 29.06
CA TYR A 43 -16.38 0.58 27.72
C TYR A 43 -15.70 -0.72 27.31
N SER A 44 -15.17 -1.50 28.27
CA SER A 44 -14.64 -2.84 27.99
C SER A 44 -15.73 -3.83 27.55
N GLN A 45 -15.32 -4.97 26.99
CA GLN A 45 -16.25 -6.06 26.62
C GLN A 45 -17.14 -6.53 27.78
N LEU A 46 -16.64 -6.57 29.01
CA LEU A 46 -17.48 -6.85 30.20
C LEU A 46 -18.59 -5.81 30.42
N HIS A 47 -18.34 -4.54 30.11
CA HIS A 47 -19.36 -3.49 30.20
C HIS A 47 -20.38 -3.62 29.07
N TRP A 48 -19.94 -4.02 27.87
CA TRP A 48 -20.85 -4.37 26.78
C TRP A 48 -21.79 -5.51 27.18
N MET A 49 -21.25 -6.60 27.74
CA MET A 49 -22.07 -7.74 28.22
C MET A 49 -23.07 -7.33 29.29
N ARG A 50 -22.72 -6.42 30.20
CA ARG A 50 -23.67 -5.90 31.19
C ARG A 50 -24.76 -5.04 30.54
N LEU A 51 -24.40 -4.23 29.55
CA LEU A 51 -25.35 -3.37 28.83
C LEU A 51 -26.36 -4.21 28.04
N THR A 52 -25.94 -5.28 27.36
CA THR A 52 -26.85 -6.17 26.63
C THR A 52 -27.79 -6.96 27.55
N GLN A 53 -27.46 -7.07 28.84
CA GLN A 53 -28.28 -7.71 29.88
C GLN A 53 -29.14 -6.72 30.69
N SER A 54 -29.03 -5.41 30.45
CA SER A 54 -29.70 -4.40 31.29
C SER A 54 -31.19 -4.22 31.01
N GLY A 55 -31.73 -4.91 29.99
CA GLY A 55 -33.10 -4.70 29.51
C GLY A 55 -33.30 -3.39 28.74
N LYS A 56 -32.23 -2.63 28.47
CA LYS A 56 -32.31 -1.43 27.62
C LYS A 56 -32.58 -1.85 26.18
N ASP A 57 -33.45 -1.12 25.50
CA ASP A 57 -33.68 -1.29 24.07
C ASP A 57 -32.45 -0.79 23.30
N LEU A 58 -31.62 -1.72 22.81
CA LEU A 58 -30.42 -1.43 22.03
C LEU A 58 -30.67 -1.45 20.52
N SER A 59 -31.79 -2.02 20.06
CA SER A 59 -32.19 -1.93 18.65
C SER A 59 -32.83 -0.57 18.35
N GLY A 60 -33.39 0.08 19.36
CA GLY A 60 -34.04 1.39 19.23
C GLY A 60 -35.43 1.30 18.59
N LEU A 61 -36.00 0.10 18.54
CA LEU A 61 -37.30 -0.19 17.92
C LEU A 61 -38.49 0.32 18.73
N ARG A 62 -38.32 0.70 20.00
CA ARG A 62 -39.37 1.24 20.87
C ARG A 62 -40.63 0.36 20.92
N GLY A 63 -40.44 -0.96 20.90
CA GLY A 63 -41.52 -1.95 20.91
C GLY A 63 -42.00 -2.44 19.54
N ALA A 64 -41.45 -1.92 18.43
CA ALA A 64 -41.70 -2.43 17.09
C ALA A 64 -41.04 -3.82 16.86
N PRO A 65 -41.59 -4.65 15.94
CA PRO A 65 -41.09 -6.00 15.71
C PRO A 65 -39.69 -6.00 15.04
N PRO A 66 -38.73 -6.81 15.53
CA PRO A 66 -37.33 -6.81 15.06
C PRO A 66 -37.07 -7.64 13.79
N ARG A 67 -38.13 -8.09 13.10
CA ARG A 67 -38.02 -9.01 11.94
C ARG A 67 -38.85 -8.51 10.76
N ARG A 68 -38.75 -7.21 10.51
CA ARG A 68 -39.28 -6.64 9.27
C ARG A 68 -38.19 -6.59 8.22
N LYS A 69 -38.63 -6.57 6.97
CA LYS A 69 -37.81 -6.13 5.85
C LYS A 69 -37.53 -4.64 5.99
N ILE A 70 -36.25 -4.26 5.93
CA ILE A 70 -35.76 -2.88 6.07
C ILE A 70 -35.19 -2.46 4.72
N LEU A 71 -35.56 -1.27 4.26
CA LEU A 71 -35.05 -0.76 2.99
C LEU A 71 -33.64 -0.20 3.14
N MET A 72 -32.77 -0.38 2.16
CA MET A 72 -31.42 0.20 2.20
C MET A 72 -31.44 1.74 2.34
N ALA A 73 -32.43 2.39 1.71
CA ALA A 73 -32.65 3.84 1.83
C ALA A 73 -32.96 4.29 3.27
N GLU A 74 -33.55 3.41 4.08
CA GLU A 74 -33.77 3.65 5.50
C GLU A 74 -32.46 3.51 6.28
N VAL A 75 -31.70 2.43 6.05
CA VAL A 75 -30.38 2.23 6.67
C VAL A 75 -29.45 3.43 6.42
N ASN A 76 -29.44 3.97 5.20
CA ASN A 76 -28.62 5.13 4.80
C ASN A 76 -28.87 6.40 5.62
N GLN A 77 -30.05 6.54 6.27
CA GLN A 77 -30.38 7.71 7.09
C GLN A 77 -29.64 7.69 8.44
N HIS A 78 -29.21 6.52 8.89
CA HIS A 78 -28.56 6.31 10.18
C HIS A 78 -27.03 6.17 10.00
N ASN A 79 -26.37 7.30 9.72
CA ASN A 79 -24.97 7.34 9.28
C ASN A 79 -24.03 8.22 10.13
N THR A 80 -24.42 8.56 11.36
CA THR A 80 -23.65 9.41 12.29
C THR A 80 -23.18 8.61 13.51
N GLU A 81 -22.28 9.16 14.34
CA GLU A 81 -21.83 8.44 15.56
C GLU A 81 -22.96 8.25 16.58
N GLU A 82 -23.86 9.24 16.67
CA GLU A 82 -25.01 9.26 17.58
C GLU A 82 -26.25 8.56 17.02
N ASP A 83 -26.24 8.19 15.73
CA ASP A 83 -27.30 7.47 15.04
C ASP A 83 -26.72 6.66 13.88
N CYS A 84 -26.41 5.38 14.14
CA CYS A 84 -25.61 4.53 13.28
C CYS A 84 -26.23 3.14 13.11
N TRP A 85 -26.68 2.82 11.89
CA TRP A 85 -27.08 1.47 11.50
C TRP A 85 -26.10 0.90 10.48
N SER A 86 -25.93 -0.42 10.46
CA SER A 86 -25.14 -1.12 9.43
C SER A 86 -25.76 -2.46 9.07
N VAL A 87 -25.55 -2.88 7.81
CA VAL A 87 -25.89 -4.22 7.32
C VAL A 87 -24.68 -5.14 7.49
N LEU A 88 -24.91 -6.35 7.97
CA LEU A 88 -23.93 -7.44 8.05
C LEU A 88 -24.62 -8.75 7.67
N ASP A 89 -24.17 -9.40 6.60
CA ASP A 89 -24.74 -10.64 6.05
C ASP A 89 -26.27 -10.54 5.86
N GLY A 90 -26.74 -9.43 5.28
CA GLY A 90 -28.16 -9.16 5.03
C GLY A 90 -28.99 -8.83 6.27
N LYS A 91 -28.37 -8.70 7.45
CA LYS A 91 -29.04 -8.31 8.71
C LYS A 91 -28.69 -6.88 9.09
N VAL A 92 -29.68 -6.10 9.52
CA VAL A 92 -29.50 -4.70 9.92
C VAL A 92 -29.38 -4.60 11.44
N TYR A 93 -28.35 -3.88 11.89
CA TYR A 93 -28.06 -3.65 13.30
C TYR A 93 -27.98 -2.16 13.61
N ASN A 94 -28.55 -1.75 14.75
CA ASN A 94 -28.33 -0.44 15.35
C ASN A 94 -27.02 -0.49 16.14
N ILE A 95 -25.92 -0.09 15.52
CA ILE A 95 -24.59 -0.17 16.14
C ILE A 95 -24.26 1.05 17.00
N THR A 96 -25.12 2.07 17.04
CA THR A 96 -24.98 3.27 17.90
C THR A 96 -24.57 2.94 19.34
N PRO A 97 -25.21 2.00 20.06
CA PRO A 97 -24.85 1.69 21.44
C PRO A 97 -23.48 1.01 21.56
N TYR A 98 -22.99 0.39 20.48
CA TYR A 98 -21.74 -0.37 20.44
C TYR A 98 -20.53 0.48 20.06
N MET A 99 -20.72 1.67 19.47
CA MET A 99 -19.66 2.52 18.90
C MET A 99 -18.43 2.66 19.82
N ARG A 100 -18.68 2.99 21.10
CA ARG A 100 -17.63 3.21 22.11
C ARG A 100 -17.03 1.93 22.69
N PHE A 101 -17.65 0.77 22.45
CA PHE A 101 -17.21 -0.55 22.93
C PHE A 101 -16.36 -1.30 21.90
N HIS A 102 -16.31 -0.83 20.65
CA HIS A 102 -15.56 -1.47 19.59
C HIS A 102 -14.04 -1.40 19.85
N PRO A 103 -13.34 -2.56 19.97
CA PRO A 103 -11.90 -2.58 20.29
C PRO A 103 -11.00 -1.89 19.26
N GLY A 104 -11.43 -1.80 18.00
CA GLY A 104 -10.73 -1.07 16.95
C GLY A 104 -10.93 0.45 17.02
N GLY A 105 -11.93 0.92 17.77
CA GLY A 105 -12.32 2.34 17.86
C GLY A 105 -13.44 2.72 16.87
N ILE A 106 -14.06 3.87 17.15
CA ILE A 106 -15.19 4.45 16.40
C ILE A 106 -14.87 4.70 14.91
N PRO A 107 -13.68 5.24 14.53
CA PRO A 107 -13.41 5.58 13.13
C PRO A 107 -13.58 4.41 12.16
N TYR A 108 -13.30 3.18 12.59
CA TYR A 108 -13.46 1.99 11.75
C TYR A 108 -14.91 1.54 11.60
N LEU A 109 -15.75 1.72 12.63
CA LEU A 109 -17.20 1.46 12.49
C LEU A 109 -17.85 2.49 11.57
N MET A 110 -17.41 3.76 11.66
CA MET A 110 -17.90 4.83 10.80
C MET A 110 -17.60 4.62 9.32
N MET A 111 -16.65 3.74 8.95
CA MET A 111 -16.37 3.41 7.54
C MET A 111 -17.59 2.79 6.83
N SER A 112 -18.48 2.13 7.57
CA SER A 112 -19.68 1.47 7.05
C SER A 112 -20.98 1.94 7.73
N ALA A 113 -20.95 3.10 8.39
CA ALA A 113 -22.14 3.73 8.96
C ALA A 113 -23.18 4.01 7.85
N GLY A 114 -24.43 3.64 8.11
CA GLY A 114 -25.53 3.71 7.16
C GLY A 114 -25.37 2.79 5.94
N GLY A 115 -24.45 1.82 5.98
CA GLY A 115 -24.06 1.00 4.82
C GLY A 115 -23.97 -0.49 5.11
N ASP A 116 -23.63 -1.27 4.09
CA ASP A 116 -23.25 -2.68 4.25
C ASP A 116 -21.76 -2.79 4.65
N CYS A 117 -21.50 -3.49 5.74
CA CYS A 117 -20.17 -3.68 6.30
C CYS A 117 -19.62 -5.11 6.11
N THR A 118 -20.36 -5.99 5.41
CA THR A 118 -20.05 -7.42 5.33
C THR A 118 -18.64 -7.72 4.85
N ASP A 119 -18.21 -7.13 3.72
CA ASP A 119 -16.88 -7.37 3.17
C ASP A 119 -15.77 -6.84 4.10
N LEU A 120 -15.96 -5.62 4.63
CA LEU A 120 -15.01 -5.00 5.56
C LEU A 120 -14.92 -5.80 6.86
N PHE A 121 -16.04 -6.33 7.35
CA PHE A 121 -16.07 -7.18 8.53
C PHE A 121 -15.31 -8.49 8.29
N ASN A 122 -15.54 -9.15 7.16
CA ASN A 122 -14.89 -10.42 6.81
C ASN A 122 -13.38 -10.28 6.59
N GLU A 123 -12.91 -9.12 6.11
CA GLU A 123 -11.48 -8.83 5.94
C GLU A 123 -10.74 -8.74 7.29
N TYR A 124 -11.31 -8.00 8.25
CA TYR A 124 -10.62 -7.68 9.51
C TYR A 124 -10.99 -8.61 10.68
N HIS A 125 -12.17 -9.23 10.63
CA HIS A 125 -12.76 -10.01 11.73
C HIS A 125 -13.34 -11.38 11.31
N PRO A 126 -12.65 -12.18 10.46
CA PRO A 126 -13.22 -13.41 9.89
C PRO A 126 -13.61 -14.47 10.93
N TRP A 127 -13.08 -14.36 12.16
CA TRP A 127 -13.31 -15.32 13.25
C TRP A 127 -14.18 -14.76 14.38
N VAL A 128 -14.70 -13.54 14.26
CA VAL A 128 -15.51 -12.89 15.30
C VAL A 128 -16.99 -13.17 15.06
N ASN A 129 -17.69 -13.67 16.08
CA ASN A 129 -19.14 -13.85 16.02
C ASN A 129 -19.87 -12.52 16.26
N ALA A 130 -19.90 -11.64 15.26
CA ALA A 130 -20.58 -10.35 15.35
C ALA A 130 -22.09 -10.49 15.54
N HIS A 131 -22.73 -11.47 14.91
CA HIS A 131 -24.17 -11.72 15.09
C HIS A 131 -24.53 -12.02 16.55
N GLY A 132 -23.74 -12.86 17.24
CA GLY A 132 -23.94 -13.13 18.66
C GLY A 132 -23.64 -11.91 19.54
N MET A 133 -22.59 -11.15 19.19
CA MET A 133 -22.19 -9.96 19.94
C MET A 133 -23.20 -8.80 19.83
N LEU A 134 -23.85 -8.66 18.67
CA LEU A 134 -24.77 -7.58 18.32
C LEU A 134 -26.25 -8.03 18.30
N ASP A 135 -26.59 -9.20 18.83
CA ASP A 135 -27.97 -9.73 18.85
C ASP A 135 -29.00 -8.71 19.39
N LYS A 136 -28.65 -7.98 20.46
CA LYS A 136 -29.54 -6.96 21.05
C LYS A 136 -29.67 -5.69 20.23
N CYS A 137 -28.78 -5.47 19.27
CA CYS A 137 -28.81 -4.36 18.33
C CYS A 137 -29.58 -4.69 17.04
N TYR A 138 -29.99 -5.95 16.86
CA TYR A 138 -30.64 -6.40 15.63
C TYR A 138 -32.01 -5.74 15.42
N ILE A 139 -32.24 -5.21 14.22
CA ILE A 139 -33.43 -4.43 13.86
C ILE A 139 -34.33 -5.19 12.87
N GLY A 140 -33.73 -5.97 11.95
CA GLY A 140 -34.46 -6.66 10.89
C GLY A 140 -33.58 -7.18 9.77
N GLU A 141 -34.20 -7.75 8.75
CA GLU A 141 -33.50 -8.22 7.54
C GLU A 141 -33.52 -7.10 6.49
N LEU A 142 -32.41 -6.94 5.77
CA LEU A 142 -32.39 -6.06 4.61
C LEU A 142 -33.32 -6.64 3.55
N ASP A 143 -34.19 -5.82 2.98
CA ASP A 143 -34.97 -6.23 1.83
C ASP A 143 -34.05 -6.31 0.60
N PRO A 144 -33.79 -7.50 0.02
CA PRO A 144 -32.87 -7.63 -1.10
C PRO A 144 -33.30 -6.81 -2.32
N ASP A 145 -34.60 -6.58 -2.50
CA ASP A 145 -35.16 -5.79 -3.59
C ASP A 145 -35.05 -4.27 -3.34
N SER A 146 -34.79 -3.87 -2.09
CA SER A 146 -34.56 -2.46 -1.70
C SER A 146 -33.13 -1.99 -1.94
N VAL A 147 -32.26 -2.91 -2.33
CA VAL A 147 -31.01 -2.60 -2.99
C VAL A 147 -31.34 -2.16 -4.42
N VAL A 148 -32.21 -1.16 -4.53
CA VAL A 148 -32.47 -0.45 -5.77
C VAL A 148 -31.17 0.28 -6.03
N ALA A 149 -30.44 -0.15 -7.05
CA ALA A 149 -29.33 0.62 -7.59
C ALA A 149 -29.89 2.02 -7.84
N LYS A 150 -29.50 3.01 -7.02
CA LYS A 150 -29.85 4.40 -7.28
C LYS A 150 -29.60 4.65 -8.77
N GLU A 151 -30.61 5.11 -9.49
CA GLU A 151 -30.41 5.80 -10.75
C GLU A 151 -29.63 7.08 -10.39
N GLY A 152 -28.30 6.96 -10.44
CA GLY A 152 -27.31 7.88 -9.89
C GLY A 152 -26.10 7.23 -9.21
N ASP A 153 -26.20 6.01 -8.66
CA ASP A 153 -25.07 5.23 -8.08
C ASP A 153 -24.95 3.80 -8.63
N ALA A 154 -25.55 3.49 -9.79
CA ALA A 154 -24.97 2.44 -10.63
C ALA A 154 -23.66 3.01 -11.24
N ALA A 155 -22.51 2.54 -10.74
CA ALA A 155 -21.17 2.74 -11.31
C ALA A 155 -20.29 3.92 -10.84
N SER A 156 -20.31 4.32 -9.56
CA SER A 156 -19.09 4.93 -9.01
C SER A 156 -18.05 3.83 -8.81
N SER A 157 -17.14 3.65 -9.77
CA SER A 157 -16.01 2.72 -9.65
C SER A 157 -15.35 2.81 -8.26
N LYS A 158 -15.00 1.65 -7.68
CA LYS A 158 -14.18 1.55 -6.46
C LYS A 158 -12.79 2.17 -6.64
N PHE A 159 -12.44 2.53 -7.88
CA PHE A 159 -11.19 3.14 -8.25
C PHE A 159 -11.32 4.65 -8.45
N ALA A 160 -10.31 5.37 -7.99
CA ALA A 160 -10.20 6.81 -8.14
C ALA A 160 -9.78 7.18 -9.56
N LEU A 161 -8.80 6.47 -10.14
CA LEU A 161 -8.42 6.63 -11.54
C LEU A 161 -9.51 6.11 -12.48
N ASP A 162 -9.48 6.62 -13.70
CA ASP A 162 -10.25 6.14 -14.83
C ASP A 162 -9.36 5.94 -16.05
N LYS A 163 -9.60 4.85 -16.80
CA LYS A 163 -8.77 4.48 -17.94
C LYS A 163 -8.91 5.47 -19.10
N ASN A 164 -10.06 6.14 -19.19
CA ASN A 164 -10.42 7.01 -20.32
C ASN A 164 -10.63 8.46 -19.88
N GLU A 165 -10.87 8.72 -18.60
CA GLU A 165 -11.11 10.07 -18.08
C GLU A 165 -9.94 10.60 -17.26
N TRP A 166 -9.57 11.86 -17.52
CA TRP A 166 -8.65 12.60 -16.68
C TRP A 166 -9.37 13.05 -15.41
N ARG A 167 -8.79 12.74 -14.25
CA ARG A 167 -9.32 13.12 -12.93
C ARG A 167 -8.29 13.89 -12.14
N ALA A 168 -8.74 14.90 -11.41
CA ALA A 168 -7.86 15.76 -10.63
C ALA A 168 -7.57 15.14 -9.25
N PHE A 169 -6.29 15.13 -8.87
CA PHE A 169 -5.83 14.64 -7.58
C PHE A 169 -5.09 15.74 -6.83
N LYS A 170 -5.43 15.93 -5.55
CA LYS A 170 -4.85 16.96 -4.71
C LYS A 170 -3.50 16.51 -4.14
N LEU A 171 -2.49 17.36 -4.25
CA LEU A 171 -1.18 17.14 -3.64
C LEU A 171 -1.27 17.41 -2.13
N LEU A 172 -0.97 16.39 -1.32
CA LEU A 172 -0.99 16.47 0.15
C LEU A 172 0.37 16.80 0.75
N SER A 173 1.46 16.27 0.18
CA SER A 173 2.80 16.56 0.68
C SER A 173 3.91 16.30 -0.35
N LYS A 174 5.06 16.93 -0.12
CA LYS A 174 6.32 16.71 -0.86
C LYS A 174 7.42 16.38 0.15
N GLN A 175 8.16 15.30 -0.08
CA GLN A 175 9.28 14.89 0.78
C GLN A 175 10.46 14.47 -0.08
N ARG A 176 11.64 15.06 0.15
CA ARG A 176 12.88 14.58 -0.48
C ARG A 176 13.29 13.25 0.15
N VAL A 177 13.44 12.21 -0.68
CA VAL A 177 13.72 10.83 -0.23
C VAL A 177 15.05 10.28 -0.72
N ALA A 178 15.61 10.87 -1.77
CA ALA A 178 16.96 10.65 -2.24
C ALA A 178 17.44 11.94 -2.91
N ASN A 179 18.72 12.03 -3.24
CA ASN A 179 19.24 13.16 -3.98
C ASN A 179 18.52 13.26 -5.34
N MET A 180 18.02 14.47 -5.63
CA MET A 180 17.17 14.76 -6.78
C MET A 180 15.87 13.95 -6.86
N THR A 181 15.43 13.22 -5.84
CA THR A 181 14.14 12.49 -5.87
C THR A 181 13.22 12.95 -4.75
N VAL A 182 12.00 13.29 -5.15
CA VAL A 182 10.94 13.73 -4.25
C VAL A 182 9.79 12.73 -4.31
N LYS A 183 9.28 12.37 -3.13
CA LYS A 183 8.04 11.65 -2.94
C LYS A 183 6.89 12.67 -2.89
N PHE A 184 5.97 12.55 -3.82
CA PHE A 184 4.74 13.32 -3.88
C PHE A 184 3.59 12.43 -3.40
N THR A 185 2.91 12.84 -2.34
CA THR A 185 1.74 12.13 -1.81
C THR A 185 0.48 12.84 -2.26
N PHE A 186 -0.42 12.12 -2.93
CA PHE A 186 -1.69 12.64 -3.44
C PHE A 186 -2.86 12.04 -2.68
N GLU A 187 -3.94 12.80 -2.56
CA GLU A 187 -5.18 12.39 -1.91
C GLU A 187 -5.94 11.35 -2.74
N LEU A 188 -6.50 10.34 -2.08
CA LEU A 188 -7.53 9.47 -2.67
C LEU A 188 -8.89 9.83 -2.06
N PRO A 189 -9.96 9.87 -2.88
CA PRO A 189 -11.32 9.98 -2.36
C PRO A 189 -11.63 8.88 -1.34
N MET A 190 -12.44 9.20 -0.33
CA MET A 190 -12.86 8.23 0.68
C MET A 190 -13.47 6.98 0.03
N LYS A 191 -13.15 5.81 0.59
CA LYS A 191 -13.63 4.49 0.11
C LYS A 191 -13.20 4.12 -1.32
N LYS A 192 -12.24 4.84 -1.93
CA LYS A 192 -11.66 4.48 -3.22
C LYS A 192 -10.22 4.00 -3.08
N TYR A 193 -9.88 2.99 -3.86
CA TYR A 193 -8.49 2.61 -4.15
C TYR A 193 -8.00 3.40 -5.36
N LEU A 194 -6.68 3.42 -5.60
CA LEU A 194 -6.14 4.17 -6.73
C LEU A 194 -6.66 3.66 -8.08
N GLY A 195 -6.73 2.33 -8.27
CA GLY A 195 -7.16 1.73 -9.55
C GLY A 195 -6.05 1.15 -10.41
N LEU A 196 -4.92 0.79 -9.81
CA LEU A 196 -3.97 -0.14 -10.40
C LEU A 196 -4.30 -1.53 -9.89
N GLU A 197 -4.53 -2.47 -10.80
CA GLU A 197 -4.95 -3.83 -10.47
C GLU A 197 -3.83 -4.83 -10.71
N ILE A 198 -2.97 -4.56 -11.69
CA ILE A 198 -1.87 -5.44 -12.07
C ILE A 198 -0.54 -4.73 -11.78
N PRO A 199 0.34 -5.28 -10.92
CA PRO A 199 1.70 -4.77 -10.73
C PRO A 199 2.43 -4.63 -12.06
N GLY A 200 2.99 -3.45 -12.32
CA GLY A 200 3.55 -3.07 -13.63
C GLY A 200 2.71 -2.02 -14.37
N GLN A 201 1.44 -1.84 -13.99
CA GLN A 201 0.64 -0.72 -14.46
C GLN A 201 1.14 0.61 -13.90
N HIS A 202 0.90 1.68 -14.66
CA HIS A 202 1.23 3.05 -14.30
C HIS A 202 0.05 4.00 -14.55
N LEU A 203 0.19 5.26 -14.15
CA LEU A 203 -0.74 6.33 -14.50
C LEU A 203 -0.03 7.36 -15.40
N LYS A 204 -0.81 8.18 -16.09
CA LYS A 204 -0.31 9.38 -16.79
C LYS A 204 -0.69 10.62 -16.00
N ILE A 205 0.19 11.59 -15.99
CA ILE A 205 -0.05 12.95 -15.49
C ILE A 205 -0.06 13.89 -16.67
N ARG A 206 -0.99 14.86 -16.68
CA ARG A 206 -1.06 15.93 -17.67
C ARG A 206 -0.98 17.30 -17.00
N ALA A 207 -0.24 18.20 -17.65
CA ALA A 207 -0.18 19.62 -17.26
C ALA A 207 0.03 20.51 -18.48
N THR A 208 -0.47 21.75 -18.42
CA THR A 208 -0.16 22.78 -19.39
C THR A 208 1.05 23.59 -18.92
N ILE A 209 2.18 23.43 -19.61
CA ILE A 209 3.46 24.08 -19.28
C ILE A 209 3.86 24.94 -20.47
N ASN A 210 4.01 26.26 -20.26
CA ASN A 210 4.32 27.23 -21.30
C ASN A 210 3.35 27.15 -22.50
N GLY A 211 2.05 27.00 -22.23
CA GLY A 211 1.00 26.90 -23.25
C GLY A 211 0.93 25.56 -23.99
N LYS A 212 1.79 24.58 -23.65
CA LYS A 212 1.79 23.24 -24.25
C LYS A 212 1.30 22.20 -23.25
N VAL A 213 0.42 21.31 -23.70
CA VAL A 213 -0.01 20.16 -22.92
C VAL A 213 1.12 19.12 -22.93
N ILE A 214 1.63 18.76 -21.75
CA ILE A 214 2.67 17.76 -21.55
C ILE A 214 2.09 16.61 -20.74
N GLU A 215 2.28 15.39 -21.23
CA GLU A 215 1.88 14.16 -20.55
C GLU A 215 3.09 13.28 -20.23
N ARG A 216 3.14 12.70 -19.03
CA ARG A 216 4.19 11.76 -18.63
C ARG A 216 3.63 10.61 -17.81
N ALA A 217 4.17 9.41 -18.02
CA ALA A 217 3.85 8.23 -17.24
C ALA A 217 4.62 8.22 -15.91
N TYR A 218 3.96 7.77 -14.84
CA TYR A 218 4.55 7.56 -13.53
C TYR A 218 3.98 6.31 -12.89
N THR A 219 4.83 5.50 -12.27
CA THR A 219 4.43 4.29 -11.56
C THR A 219 4.29 4.58 -10.06
N PRO A 220 3.09 4.48 -9.48
CA PRO A 220 2.89 4.65 -8.05
C PRO A 220 3.68 3.65 -7.23
N SER A 221 4.29 4.14 -6.15
CA SER A 221 5.13 3.37 -5.24
C SER A 221 4.39 2.85 -4.01
N SER A 222 3.21 3.40 -3.70
CA SER A 222 2.33 2.97 -2.60
C SER A 222 1.70 1.59 -2.87
N LYS A 223 1.13 0.98 -1.82
CA LYS A 223 0.36 -0.26 -1.97
C LYS A 223 -0.92 -0.02 -2.76
N PHE A 224 -1.38 -1.03 -3.52
CA PHE A 224 -2.64 -0.92 -4.27
C PHE A 224 -3.87 -0.80 -3.34
N THR A 225 -3.76 -1.39 -2.16
CA THR A 225 -4.77 -1.33 -1.09
C THR A 225 -4.62 -0.10 -0.18
N GLN A 226 -3.66 0.81 -0.45
CA GLN A 226 -3.49 2.00 0.37
C GLN A 226 -4.73 2.89 0.26
N ALA A 227 -5.37 3.17 1.39
CA ALA A 227 -6.53 4.05 1.47
C ALA A 227 -6.12 5.51 1.74
N GLY A 228 -6.91 6.45 1.23
CA GLY A 228 -6.78 7.88 1.51
C GLY A 228 -5.63 8.61 0.80
N SER A 229 -4.61 7.90 0.33
CA SER A 229 -3.52 8.52 -0.46
C SER A 229 -2.74 7.51 -1.32
N PHE A 230 -1.95 8.03 -2.25
CA PHE A 230 -0.93 7.27 -2.98
C PHE A 230 0.33 8.10 -3.20
N ASP A 231 1.46 7.42 -3.42
CA ASP A 231 2.78 8.04 -3.49
C ASP A 231 3.44 7.87 -4.86
N LEU A 232 3.92 8.96 -5.44
CA LEU A 232 4.78 8.97 -6.63
C LEU A 232 6.21 9.35 -6.25
N LEU A 233 7.19 8.55 -6.70
CA LEU A 233 8.61 8.85 -6.53
C LEU A 233 9.14 9.43 -7.84
N ILE A 234 9.46 10.71 -7.84
CA ILE A 234 9.80 11.44 -9.06
C ILE A 234 11.19 12.02 -8.93
N LYS A 235 12.05 11.66 -9.89
CA LYS A 235 13.36 12.28 -10.03
C LYS A 235 13.22 13.62 -10.74
N LEU A 236 13.77 14.66 -10.11
CA LEU A 236 13.86 16.01 -10.62
C LEU A 236 15.00 16.09 -11.63
N TYR A 237 14.68 16.36 -12.88
CA TYR A 237 15.67 16.68 -13.90
C TYR A 237 15.73 18.19 -14.06
N PRO A 238 16.91 18.84 -14.02
CA PRO A 238 17.03 20.28 -14.17
C PRO A 238 16.30 20.83 -15.41
N ASP A 239 16.45 20.13 -16.54
CA ASP A 239 15.80 20.48 -17.81
C ASP A 239 14.44 19.77 -18.01
N GLY A 240 13.93 19.11 -16.97
CA GLY A 240 12.73 18.29 -17.04
C GLY A 240 11.44 19.09 -16.88
N HIS A 241 10.67 19.26 -17.95
CA HIS A 241 9.42 20.03 -17.92
C HIS A 241 8.43 19.57 -16.83
N MET A 242 7.99 18.30 -16.87
CA MET A 242 6.98 17.79 -15.93
C MET A 242 7.52 17.65 -14.50
N SER A 243 8.77 17.20 -14.33
CA SER A 243 9.35 17.03 -12.99
C SER A 243 9.53 18.37 -12.27
N GLN A 244 9.97 19.41 -12.99
CA GLN A 244 10.09 20.76 -12.42
C GLN A 244 8.73 21.39 -12.17
N TYR A 245 7.76 21.17 -13.06
CA TYR A 245 6.39 21.61 -12.85
C TYR A 245 5.80 21.02 -11.56
N LEU A 246 5.91 19.70 -11.37
CA LEU A 246 5.45 19.02 -10.15
C LEU A 246 6.15 19.55 -8.90
N GLU A 247 7.46 19.77 -8.94
CA GLU A 247 8.20 20.35 -7.82
C GLU A 247 7.73 21.77 -7.49
N SER A 248 7.34 22.56 -8.50
CA SER A 248 6.84 23.92 -8.32
C SER A 248 5.42 24.00 -7.75
N LEU A 249 4.65 22.91 -7.75
CA LEU A 249 3.29 22.91 -7.21
C LEU A 249 3.29 23.11 -5.70
N ASP A 250 2.44 24.02 -5.23
CA ASP A 250 2.14 24.16 -3.81
C ASP A 250 1.34 22.97 -3.30
N VAL A 251 1.56 22.61 -2.03
CA VAL A 251 0.70 21.65 -1.34
C VAL A 251 -0.73 22.18 -1.34
N GLY A 252 -1.68 21.32 -1.69
CA GLY A 252 -3.08 21.66 -1.88
C GLY A 252 -3.48 21.91 -3.34
N ALA A 253 -2.52 22.11 -4.25
CA ALA A 253 -2.80 22.16 -5.68
C ALA A 253 -3.29 20.81 -6.21
N THR A 254 -4.02 20.83 -7.33
CA THR A 254 -4.50 19.63 -8.00
C THR A 254 -3.77 19.41 -9.32
N ILE A 255 -3.65 18.15 -9.72
CA ILE A 255 -3.14 17.78 -11.04
C ILE A 255 -3.94 16.64 -11.65
N GLU A 256 -4.10 16.67 -12.97
CA GLU A 256 -4.88 15.69 -13.70
C GLU A 256 -4.08 14.41 -13.92
N MET A 257 -4.72 13.27 -13.65
CA MET A 257 -4.17 11.94 -13.87
C MET A 257 -5.17 11.01 -14.56
N LEU A 258 -4.66 10.06 -15.34
CA LEU A 258 -5.42 9.05 -16.09
C LEU A 258 -4.77 7.68 -15.91
N GLY A 259 -5.57 6.64 -15.70
CA GLY A 259 -5.07 5.27 -15.50
C GLY A 259 -6.14 4.26 -15.10
N PRO A 260 -5.82 2.96 -15.06
CA PRO A 260 -4.50 2.39 -15.24
C PRO A 260 -4.05 2.38 -16.71
N GLN A 261 -2.74 2.39 -16.94
CA GLN A 261 -2.06 2.27 -18.23
C GLN A 261 -0.95 1.22 -18.12
N GLY A 262 -0.41 0.82 -19.27
CA GLY A 262 0.63 -0.21 -19.36
C GLY A 262 0.08 -1.57 -19.80
N VAL A 263 0.89 -2.28 -20.56
CA VAL A 263 0.56 -3.62 -21.08
C VAL A 263 1.39 -4.72 -20.41
N ILE A 264 2.45 -4.35 -19.70
CA ILE A 264 3.32 -5.26 -18.97
C ILE A 264 2.80 -5.39 -17.55
N GLY A 265 2.79 -6.61 -17.02
CA GLY A 265 2.42 -6.81 -15.63
C GLY A 265 2.77 -8.16 -15.05
N TYR A 266 2.51 -8.32 -13.76
CA TYR A 266 2.66 -9.56 -13.00
C TYR A 266 1.32 -9.92 -12.37
N ALA A 267 0.48 -10.63 -13.13
CA ALA A 267 -0.94 -10.79 -12.82
C ALA A 267 -1.21 -11.78 -11.68
N SER A 268 -0.33 -12.77 -11.50
CA SER A 268 -0.39 -13.77 -10.44
C SER A 268 1.00 -14.42 -10.25
N PRO A 269 1.22 -15.22 -9.20
CA PRO A 269 2.52 -15.85 -8.95
C PRO A 269 3.09 -16.55 -10.18
N GLY A 270 4.29 -16.15 -10.57
CA GLY A 270 5.03 -16.63 -11.74
C GLY A 270 4.47 -16.25 -13.11
N LYS A 271 3.41 -15.44 -13.20
CA LYS A 271 2.75 -15.10 -14.48
C LYS A 271 3.03 -13.67 -14.90
N ILE A 272 3.93 -13.50 -15.86
CA ILE A 272 4.23 -12.21 -16.50
C ILE A 272 3.29 -12.01 -17.69
N THR A 273 2.65 -10.86 -17.79
CA THR A 273 1.73 -10.51 -18.88
C THR A 273 2.32 -9.43 -19.78
N ARG A 274 2.12 -9.55 -21.09
CA ARG A 274 2.32 -8.47 -22.09
C ARG A 274 1.09 -8.41 -23.00
N GLY A 275 0.23 -7.42 -22.77
CA GLY A 275 -1.04 -7.30 -23.47
C GLY A 275 -1.93 -8.51 -23.18
N LYS A 276 -2.18 -9.35 -24.19
CA LYS A 276 -2.96 -10.58 -24.06
C LYS A 276 -2.10 -11.83 -23.83
N THR A 277 -0.79 -11.71 -23.97
CA THR A 277 0.15 -12.82 -23.83
C THR A 277 0.54 -12.98 -22.37
N THR A 278 0.67 -14.23 -21.90
CA THR A 278 1.16 -14.56 -20.57
C THR A 278 2.31 -15.55 -20.69
N GLN A 279 3.37 -15.34 -19.91
CA GLN A 279 4.53 -16.22 -19.81
C GLN A 279 4.76 -16.64 -18.36
N ASP A 280 5.14 -17.91 -18.20
CA ASP A 280 5.59 -18.47 -16.94
C ASP A 280 7.04 -18.10 -16.65
N ALA A 281 7.32 -17.57 -15.47
CA ALA A 281 8.65 -17.28 -14.99
C ALA A 281 8.82 -17.66 -13.53
N THR A 282 9.89 -18.39 -13.23
CA THR A 282 10.29 -18.72 -11.85
C THR A 282 11.34 -17.74 -11.32
N HIS A 283 12.00 -16.99 -12.21
CA HIS A 283 13.00 -16.00 -11.84
C HIS A 283 12.75 -14.68 -12.60
N LEU A 284 12.50 -13.61 -11.85
CA LEU A 284 12.33 -12.25 -12.36
C LEU A 284 13.65 -11.50 -12.21
N VAL A 285 14.28 -11.15 -13.33
CA VAL A 285 15.45 -10.25 -13.35
C VAL A 285 14.95 -8.84 -13.58
N MET A 286 15.39 -7.89 -12.76
CA MET A 286 14.97 -6.49 -12.81
C MET A 286 16.22 -5.63 -12.98
N ILE A 287 16.29 -4.85 -14.05
CA ILE A 287 17.41 -3.95 -14.35
C ILE A 287 16.88 -2.52 -14.34
N ALA A 288 17.21 -1.80 -13.28
CA ALA A 288 16.67 -0.46 -13.04
C ALA A 288 17.77 0.62 -13.11
N GLY A 289 17.44 1.76 -13.72
CA GLY A 289 18.27 2.97 -13.70
C GLY A 289 17.55 4.12 -12.99
N GLY A 290 18.08 4.60 -11.87
CA GLY A 290 17.51 5.75 -11.14
C GLY A 290 16.04 5.55 -10.75
N SER A 291 15.14 6.40 -11.28
CA SER A 291 13.70 6.29 -11.01
C SER A 291 13.02 5.08 -11.65
N GLY A 292 13.69 4.35 -12.56
CA GLY A 292 13.16 3.11 -13.14
C GLY A 292 12.95 1.98 -12.12
N ILE A 293 13.33 2.19 -10.87
CA ILE A 293 13.02 1.29 -9.75
C ILE A 293 11.52 1.22 -9.41
N THR A 294 10.72 2.24 -9.75
CA THR A 294 9.31 2.32 -9.31
C THR A 294 8.42 1.17 -9.81
N PRO A 295 8.46 0.76 -11.10
CA PRO A 295 7.77 -0.48 -11.51
C PRO A 295 8.34 -1.72 -10.81
N MET A 296 9.66 -1.78 -10.59
CA MET A 296 10.28 -2.92 -9.92
C MET A 296 9.78 -3.05 -8.47
N LEU A 297 9.59 -1.95 -7.74
CA LEU A 297 9.02 -1.96 -6.39
C LEU A 297 7.60 -2.51 -6.35
N GLN A 298 6.77 -2.25 -7.38
CA GLN A 298 5.44 -2.85 -7.47
C GLN A 298 5.53 -4.38 -7.62
N LEU A 299 6.39 -4.86 -8.52
CA LEU A 299 6.57 -6.29 -8.77
C LEU A 299 7.18 -7.01 -7.56
N ILE A 300 8.22 -6.43 -6.95
CA ILE A 300 8.84 -6.94 -5.71
C ILE A 300 7.77 -7.08 -4.63
N ARG A 301 6.94 -6.04 -4.42
CA ARG A 301 5.88 -6.09 -3.42
C ARG A 301 4.88 -7.22 -3.70
N ALA A 302 4.46 -7.39 -4.95
CA ALA A 302 3.52 -8.45 -5.32
C ALA A 302 4.06 -9.86 -4.98
N VAL A 303 5.34 -10.11 -5.27
CA VAL A 303 6.01 -11.40 -4.98
C VAL A 303 6.19 -11.65 -3.49
N PHE A 304 6.38 -10.59 -2.68
CA PHE A 304 6.60 -10.71 -1.24
C PHE A 304 5.33 -10.67 -0.40
N GLU A 305 4.24 -10.06 -0.89
CA GLU A 305 2.94 -10.06 -0.20
C GLU A 305 2.14 -11.34 -0.43
N SER A 306 2.47 -12.12 -1.48
CA SER A 306 1.85 -13.42 -1.75
C SER A 306 2.57 -14.58 -1.03
N LEU A 307 1.84 -15.29 -0.16
CA LEU A 307 2.36 -16.46 0.57
C LEU A 307 2.67 -17.67 -0.31
N ASN A 308 2.04 -17.76 -1.49
CA ASN A 308 2.16 -18.89 -2.42
C ASN A 308 3.14 -18.60 -3.56
N ASP A 309 3.84 -17.47 -3.50
CA ASP A 309 4.75 -17.05 -4.55
C ASP A 309 6.19 -17.48 -4.26
N ALA A 310 6.67 -18.43 -5.04
CA ALA A 310 8.03 -18.95 -4.97
C ALA A 310 9.00 -18.27 -5.97
N SER A 311 8.55 -17.26 -6.72
CA SER A 311 9.39 -16.57 -7.69
C SER A 311 10.62 -15.95 -7.00
N ARG A 312 11.78 -16.15 -7.62
CA ARG A 312 13.04 -15.51 -7.23
C ARG A 312 13.19 -14.19 -7.96
N ILE A 313 13.84 -13.22 -7.34
CA ILE A 313 14.10 -11.91 -7.91
C ILE A 313 15.61 -11.63 -7.88
N THR A 314 16.15 -11.18 -9.00
CA THR A 314 17.47 -10.52 -9.06
C THR A 314 17.27 -9.08 -9.48
N LEU A 315 17.60 -8.12 -8.62
CA LEU A 315 17.58 -6.69 -8.93
C LEU A 315 19.00 -6.17 -9.15
N ILE A 316 19.29 -5.68 -10.36
CA ILE A 316 20.49 -4.94 -10.71
C ILE A 316 20.12 -3.46 -10.79
N TYR A 317 20.53 -2.66 -9.81
CA TYR A 317 20.06 -1.30 -9.64
C TYR A 317 21.19 -0.27 -9.82
N SER A 318 21.15 0.42 -10.95
CA SER A 318 22.13 1.43 -11.34
C SER A 318 21.74 2.85 -10.89
N ASN A 319 22.64 3.51 -10.17
CA ASN A 319 22.49 4.89 -9.70
C ASN A 319 23.79 5.69 -9.90
N LYS A 320 23.71 7.00 -9.67
CA LYS A 320 24.90 7.86 -9.77
C LYS A 320 25.85 7.61 -8.60
N SER A 321 25.35 7.74 -7.38
CA SER A 321 26.04 7.57 -6.10
C SER A 321 25.06 7.05 -5.04
N LEU A 322 25.56 6.72 -3.85
CA LEU A 322 24.78 6.16 -2.74
C LEU A 322 23.54 7.01 -2.38
N ASP A 323 23.71 8.33 -2.31
CA ASP A 323 22.65 9.30 -2.00
C ASP A 323 21.53 9.38 -3.05
N HIS A 324 21.71 8.79 -4.24
CA HIS A 324 20.69 8.74 -5.29
C HIS A 324 19.85 7.46 -5.24
N ILE A 325 20.22 6.47 -4.42
CA ILE A 325 19.49 5.21 -4.34
C ILE A 325 18.14 5.45 -3.69
N ILE A 326 17.07 5.14 -4.44
CA ILE A 326 15.70 5.24 -3.95
C ILE A 326 15.36 3.93 -3.21
N ALA A 327 14.67 4.04 -2.07
CA ALA A 327 14.20 2.90 -1.27
C ALA A 327 15.30 1.97 -0.73
N LEU A 328 16.52 2.49 -0.50
CA LEU A 328 17.64 1.74 0.05
C LEU A 328 17.26 1.01 1.36
N ASP A 329 16.63 1.72 2.30
CA ASP A 329 16.18 1.20 3.60
C ASP A 329 15.13 0.09 3.51
N GLN A 330 14.52 -0.11 2.32
CA GLN A 330 13.58 -1.19 2.06
C GLN A 330 14.24 -2.36 1.34
N LEU A 331 15.14 -2.08 0.40
CA LEU A 331 15.75 -3.07 -0.48
C LEU A 331 16.86 -3.86 0.23
N GLU A 332 17.76 -3.20 0.95
CA GLU A 332 18.89 -3.86 1.63
C GLU A 332 18.43 -4.85 2.72
N PRO A 333 17.51 -4.49 3.64
CA PRO A 333 16.99 -5.46 4.60
C PRO A 333 16.28 -6.65 3.93
N LEU A 334 15.55 -6.40 2.83
CA LEU A 334 14.88 -7.47 2.10
C LEU A 334 15.88 -8.48 1.52
N ALA A 335 16.97 -7.99 0.95
CA ALA A 335 18.03 -8.83 0.38
C ALA A 335 18.78 -9.61 1.48
N SER A 336 19.04 -8.96 2.62
CA SER A 336 19.68 -9.59 3.77
C SER A 336 18.83 -10.67 4.43
N ILE A 337 17.51 -10.47 4.54
CA ILE A 337 16.60 -11.41 5.22
C ILE A 337 16.25 -12.60 4.29
N TYR A 338 16.15 -12.37 2.98
CA TYR A 338 15.72 -13.38 2.01
C TYR A 338 16.74 -13.62 0.87
N PRO A 339 18.00 -13.91 1.15
CA PRO A 339 19.07 -13.96 0.14
C PRO A 339 18.87 -15.05 -0.93
N ALA A 340 18.09 -16.11 -0.63
CA ALA A 340 17.72 -17.14 -1.60
C ALA A 340 16.63 -16.69 -2.59
N LYS A 341 15.73 -15.79 -2.14
CA LYS A 341 14.56 -15.31 -2.90
C LYS A 341 14.82 -13.94 -3.55
N PHE A 342 15.64 -13.08 -2.97
CA PHE A 342 15.93 -11.74 -3.47
C PHE A 342 17.43 -11.44 -3.45
N LYS A 343 18.01 -11.30 -4.64
CA LYS A 343 19.38 -10.83 -4.85
C LYS A 343 19.37 -9.37 -5.27
N LEU A 344 20.24 -8.57 -4.69
CA LEU A 344 20.36 -7.14 -4.94
C LEU A 344 21.80 -6.78 -5.27
N TYR A 345 22.00 -6.10 -6.39
CA TYR A 345 23.29 -5.61 -6.86
C TYR A 345 23.20 -4.12 -7.16
N HIS A 346 23.98 -3.30 -6.46
CA HIS A 346 24.05 -1.86 -6.69
C HIS A 346 25.20 -1.52 -7.64
N ILE A 347 24.91 -0.75 -8.69
CA ILE A 347 25.94 -0.23 -9.62
C ILE A 347 25.98 1.29 -9.49
N LEU A 348 27.11 1.85 -9.06
CA LEU A 348 27.27 3.28 -8.81
C LEU A 348 28.27 3.89 -9.80
N SER A 349 27.80 4.77 -10.69
CA SER A 349 28.67 5.37 -11.72
C SER A 349 29.77 6.28 -11.18
N THR A 350 29.53 6.90 -10.02
CA THR A 350 30.46 7.80 -9.31
C THR A 350 30.52 7.43 -7.83
N GLY A 351 30.33 6.15 -7.49
CA GLY A 351 30.44 5.66 -6.12
C GLY A 351 31.87 5.73 -5.59
N SER A 352 32.01 5.78 -4.28
CA SER A 352 33.29 5.73 -3.58
C SER A 352 33.62 4.32 -3.08
N ALA A 353 34.86 4.06 -2.70
CA ALA A 353 35.21 2.80 -2.02
C ALA A 353 34.53 2.68 -0.65
N ASP A 354 34.23 3.80 0.01
CA ASP A 354 33.59 3.86 1.32
C ASP A 354 32.10 3.51 1.24
N ASP A 355 31.46 3.75 0.09
CA ASP A 355 30.05 3.38 -0.17
C ASP A 355 29.84 1.85 -0.04
N LYS A 356 30.89 1.05 -0.24
CA LYS A 356 30.84 -0.42 -0.07
C LYS A 356 30.54 -0.84 1.36
N SER A 357 30.84 -0.01 2.35
CA SER A 357 30.54 -0.34 3.75
C SER A 357 29.05 -0.23 4.08
N ALA A 358 28.29 0.53 3.28
CA ALA A 358 26.86 0.77 3.48
C ALA A 358 25.95 -0.16 2.64
N LEU A 359 26.51 -0.89 1.68
CA LEU A 359 25.78 -1.71 0.71
C LEU A 359 26.21 -3.18 0.79
N GLY A 360 25.26 -4.11 0.69
CA GLY A 360 25.56 -5.54 0.76
C GLY A 360 26.42 -6.01 -0.42
N THR A 361 25.98 -5.75 -1.65
CA THR A 361 26.79 -5.98 -2.86
C THR A 361 26.75 -4.75 -3.76
N SER A 362 27.90 -4.14 -4.00
CA SER A 362 28.02 -2.95 -4.84
C SER A 362 29.28 -2.93 -5.70
N LEU A 363 29.16 -2.29 -6.87
CA LEU A 363 30.25 -2.06 -7.80
C LEU A 363 30.28 -0.59 -8.24
N VAL A 364 31.49 -0.04 -8.36
CA VAL A 364 31.71 1.31 -8.90
C VAL A 364 32.00 1.18 -10.40
N GLY A 365 31.19 1.84 -11.23
CA GLY A 365 31.30 1.78 -12.67
C GLY A 365 29.96 1.88 -13.39
N ARG A 366 29.96 1.55 -14.68
CA ARG A 366 28.73 1.42 -15.47
C ARG A 366 28.43 -0.04 -15.70
N LEU A 367 27.14 -0.36 -15.78
CA LEU A 367 26.68 -1.70 -16.11
C LEU A 367 27.02 -1.99 -17.57
N ASP A 368 27.76 -3.07 -17.80
CA ASP A 368 28.14 -3.57 -19.11
C ASP A 368 27.69 -5.03 -19.28
N LYS A 369 27.97 -5.62 -20.45
CA LYS A 369 27.62 -7.02 -20.74
C LYS A 369 28.25 -8.01 -19.76
N ALA A 370 29.51 -7.83 -19.39
CA ALA A 370 30.22 -8.79 -18.55
C ALA A 370 29.59 -8.85 -17.15
N LEU A 371 29.29 -7.69 -16.56
CA LEU A 371 28.62 -7.60 -15.28
C LEU A 371 27.17 -8.12 -15.33
N LEU A 372 26.46 -7.86 -16.42
CA LEU A 372 25.13 -8.45 -16.61
C LEU A 372 25.21 -9.98 -16.61
N GLN A 373 26.14 -10.57 -17.37
CA GLN A 373 26.33 -12.03 -17.40
C GLN A 373 26.72 -12.61 -16.03
N GLU A 374 27.53 -11.89 -15.26
CA GLU A 374 27.95 -12.32 -13.92
C GLU A 374 26.78 -12.34 -12.92
N TYR A 375 25.89 -11.34 -12.95
CA TYR A 375 24.86 -11.16 -11.92
C TYR A 375 23.52 -11.81 -12.25
N MET A 376 23.23 -12.04 -13.54
CA MET A 376 22.01 -12.69 -13.98
C MET A 376 22.09 -14.22 -13.87
N PRO A 377 20.95 -14.92 -13.77
CA PRO A 377 20.91 -16.36 -14.00
C PRO A 377 21.22 -16.68 -15.48
N ASP A 378 21.55 -17.94 -15.75
CA ASP A 378 21.67 -18.45 -17.12
C ASP A 378 20.36 -18.22 -17.91
N VAL A 379 20.50 -17.99 -19.22
CA VAL A 379 19.36 -17.82 -20.11
C VAL A 379 18.50 -19.09 -20.09
N SER A 380 17.22 -18.93 -19.79
CA SER A 380 16.25 -20.02 -19.69
C SER A 380 14.84 -19.47 -19.98
N PRO A 381 13.93 -20.27 -20.58
CA PRO A 381 12.54 -19.86 -20.81
C PRO A 381 11.78 -19.44 -19.54
N SER A 382 12.26 -19.87 -18.36
CA SER A 382 11.69 -19.57 -17.05
C SER A 382 12.17 -18.25 -16.42
N VAL A 383 12.98 -17.48 -17.16
CA VAL A 383 13.50 -16.17 -16.74
C VAL A 383 12.76 -15.06 -17.51
N GLY A 384 12.20 -14.10 -16.77
CA GLY A 384 11.67 -12.86 -17.33
C GLY A 384 12.53 -11.68 -16.89
N VAL A 385 12.94 -10.84 -17.84
CA VAL A 385 13.83 -9.69 -17.62
C VAL A 385 13.05 -8.40 -17.79
N PHE A 386 12.95 -7.60 -16.74
CA PHE A 386 12.32 -6.28 -16.75
C PHE A 386 13.38 -5.20 -16.76
N VAL A 387 13.24 -4.21 -17.65
CA VAL A 387 14.18 -3.09 -17.77
C VAL A 387 13.40 -1.78 -17.67
N CYS A 388 13.92 -0.83 -16.90
CA CYS A 388 13.38 0.52 -16.85
C CYS A 388 14.46 1.53 -16.46
N GLY A 389 14.58 2.61 -17.21
CA GLY A 389 15.54 3.68 -16.94
C GLY A 389 15.52 4.79 -17.98
N PRO A 390 16.55 5.65 -18.03
CA PRO A 390 16.68 6.62 -19.11
C PRO A 390 16.82 5.92 -20.48
N PRO A 391 16.37 6.51 -21.60
CA PRO A 391 16.38 5.83 -22.91
C PRO A 391 17.74 5.25 -23.31
N LYS A 392 18.83 6.01 -23.14
CA LYS A 392 20.20 5.53 -23.44
C LYS A 392 20.63 4.33 -22.59
N PHE A 393 20.10 4.21 -21.37
CA PHE A 393 20.34 3.06 -20.51
C PHE A 393 19.56 1.86 -21.03
N GLU A 394 18.28 2.02 -21.35
CA GLU A 394 17.44 0.95 -21.89
C GLU A 394 17.97 0.40 -23.22
N ASP A 395 18.40 1.28 -24.14
CA ASP A 395 19.01 0.90 -25.41
C ASP A 395 20.27 0.04 -25.19
N ALA A 396 21.16 0.46 -24.29
CA ALA A 396 22.40 -0.26 -24.00
C ALA A 396 22.13 -1.63 -23.36
N ILE A 397 21.24 -1.68 -22.36
CA ILE A 397 20.88 -2.94 -21.68
C ILE A 397 20.21 -3.91 -22.64
N THR A 398 19.30 -3.43 -23.50
CA THR A 398 18.62 -4.29 -24.49
C THR A 398 19.61 -4.88 -25.48
N GLY A 399 20.58 -4.07 -25.96
CA GLY A 399 21.67 -4.57 -26.80
C GLY A 399 22.49 -5.66 -26.11
N HIS A 400 22.87 -5.46 -24.84
CA HIS A 400 23.59 -6.47 -24.08
C HIS A 400 22.77 -7.75 -23.85
N LEU A 401 21.47 -7.64 -23.52
CA LEU A 401 20.59 -8.80 -23.32
C LEU A 401 20.47 -9.65 -24.59
N SER A 402 20.36 -9.00 -25.76
CA SER A 402 20.35 -9.67 -27.06
C SER A 402 21.67 -10.41 -27.33
N GLU A 403 22.82 -9.78 -27.06
CA GLU A 403 24.14 -10.42 -27.18
C GLU A 403 24.33 -11.60 -26.21
N ILE A 404 23.68 -11.56 -25.05
CA ILE A 404 23.69 -12.65 -24.05
C ILE A 404 22.79 -13.82 -24.50
N GLY A 405 21.81 -13.55 -25.37
CA GLY A 405 20.93 -14.56 -25.95
C GLY A 405 19.51 -14.60 -25.38
N PHE A 406 19.08 -13.56 -24.67
CA PHE A 406 17.67 -13.44 -24.28
C PHE A 406 16.80 -13.13 -25.49
N ASP A 407 15.68 -13.84 -25.62
CA ASP A 407 14.67 -13.57 -26.65
C ASP A 407 13.82 -12.35 -26.29
N ASP A 408 13.33 -11.62 -27.29
CA ASP A 408 12.50 -10.42 -27.11
C ASP A 408 11.21 -10.69 -26.32
N SER A 409 10.69 -11.92 -26.37
CA SER A 409 9.54 -12.34 -25.56
C SER A 409 9.84 -12.35 -24.06
N GLN A 410 11.12 -12.51 -23.68
CA GLN A 410 11.57 -12.54 -22.30
C GLN A 410 11.96 -11.17 -21.75
N VAL A 411 12.13 -10.15 -22.60
CA VAL A 411 12.61 -8.82 -22.22
C VAL A 411 11.48 -7.79 -22.24
N TYR A 412 11.13 -7.27 -21.07
CA TYR A 412 9.98 -6.39 -20.82
C TYR A 412 10.46 -4.97 -20.48
N LEU A 413 10.30 -4.03 -21.41
CA LEU A 413 10.67 -2.61 -21.26
C LEU A 413 9.47 -1.80 -20.76
N PHE A 414 9.59 -1.14 -19.60
CA PHE A 414 8.49 -0.42 -18.94
C PHE A 414 8.24 1.01 -19.44
#